data_AF-A0A1V5VP78-F1
#
_entry.id   AF-A0A1V5VP78-F1
#
_cell.length_a   1.000
_cell.length_b   1.000
_cell.length_c   1.000
_cell.angle_alpha   90.00
_cell.angle_beta   90.00
_cell.angle_gamma   90.00
#
_symmetry.space_group_name_H-M   'P 1'
#
loop_
_entity.id
_entity.type
_entity.pdbx_description
1 polymer ?
#
loop_
_entity_poly.entity_id
_entity_poly.type
_entity_poly.pdbx_seq_one_letter_code
_entity_poly.pdbx_strand_id
1 'polypeptide(L)' 'MNPDIEELLTIDQAAKILKVNAQTLRRWDRQGILKAVRVGTRRGVGDRRYRKQDIEAYISRHHKSK' A
#
# COMPACT_ATOMS: atom_id res chain seq x y z
N MET A 1 14.95 9.30 -17.12
CA MET A 1 14.09 9.17 -15.90
C MET A 1 12.85 8.43 -16.35
N ASN A 2 12.61 7.19 -15.91
CA ASN A 2 11.41 6.45 -16.30
C ASN A 2 10.19 7.03 -15.56
N PRO A 3 9.25 7.69 -16.25
CA PRO A 3 7.95 7.96 -15.67
C PRO A 3 7.18 6.64 -15.60
N ASP A 4 6.39 6.48 -14.54
CA ASP A 4 5.28 5.51 -14.50
C ASP A 4 5.64 4.01 -14.52
N ILE A 5 6.64 3.60 -13.74
CA ILE A 5 6.55 2.23 -13.20
C ILE A 5 5.51 2.29 -12.09
N GLU A 6 4.32 1.72 -12.32
CA GLU A 6 3.33 1.40 -11.28
C GLU A 6 4.03 0.48 -10.24
N GLU A 7 4.79 1.09 -9.34
CA GLU A 7 5.68 0.36 -8.45
C GLU A 7 4.83 -0.29 -7.35
N LEU A 8 4.70 -1.62 -7.45
CA LEU A 8 4.01 -2.44 -6.47
C LEU A 8 4.93 -2.72 -5.28
N LEU A 9 4.68 -2.00 -4.20
CA LEU A 9 5.44 -2.09 -2.96
C LEU A 9 5.00 -3.30 -2.14
N THR A 10 5.94 -3.99 -1.52
CA THR A 10 5.64 -4.99 -0.49
C THR A 10 4.98 -4.31 0.72
N ILE A 11 4.33 -5.11 1.57
CA ILE A 11 3.79 -4.62 2.83
C ILE A 11 4.86 -3.95 3.71
N ASP A 12 6.10 -4.46 3.69
CA ASP A 12 7.18 -3.90 4.51
C ASP A 12 7.71 -2.57 3.94
N GLN A 13 7.77 -2.45 2.61
CA GLN A 13 8.12 -1.18 1.96
C GLN A 13 7.06 -0.11 2.25
N ALA A 14 5.79 -0.46 2.07
CA ALA A 14 4.67 0.43 2.39
C ALA A 14 4.67 0.84 3.87
N ALA A 15 4.96 -0.10 4.78
CA ALA A 15 5.02 0.14 6.21
C ALA A 15 6.13 1.14 6.57
N LYS A 16 7.31 0.99 5.95
CA LYS A 16 8.44 1.92 6.13
C LYS A 16 8.11 3.33 5.67
N ILE A 17 7.46 3.48 4.51
CA ILE A 17 7.07 4.79 3.95
C ILE A 17 6.06 5.49 4.86
N LEU A 18 5.03 4.74 5.30
CA LEU A 18 3.96 5.27 6.13
C LEU A 18 4.32 5.36 7.63
N LYS A 19 5.52 4.91 8.01
CA LYS A 19 6.00 4.83 9.40
C LYS A 19 5.03 4.09 10.32
N VAL A 20 4.46 2.97 9.85
CA VAL A 20 3.56 2.11 10.62
C VAL A 20 4.07 0.67 10.63
N ASN A 21 3.50 -0.17 11.51
CA ASN A 21 3.77 -1.61 11.47
C ASN A 21 3.04 -2.27 10.28
N ALA A 22 3.64 -3.30 9.67
CA ALA A 22 2.98 -4.13 8.65
C ALA A 22 1.61 -4.69 9.10
N GLN A 23 1.43 -5.00 10.39
CA GLN A 23 0.13 -5.42 10.94
C GLN A 23 -0.94 -4.34 10.82
N THR A 24 -0.56 -3.07 10.98
CA THR A 24 -1.46 -1.92 10.76
C THR A 24 -1.92 -1.88 9.31
N LEU A 25 -1.02 -2.11 8.35
CA LEU A 25 -1.40 -2.21 6.94
C LEU A 25 -2.32 -3.40 6.65
N ARG A 26 -2.10 -4.57 7.27
CA ARG A 26 -3.04 -5.72 7.16
C ARG A 26 -4.43 -5.39 7.71
N ARG A 27 -4.50 -4.57 8.77
CA ARG A 27 -5.76 -4.08 9.33
C ARG A 27 -6.43 -3.11 8.36
N TRP A 28 -5.68 -2.17 7.78
CA TRP A 28 -6.20 -1.21 6.80
C TRP A 28 -6.69 -1.87 5.52
N ASP A 29 -6.02 -2.91 5.03
CA ASP A 29 -6.47 -3.75 3.92
C ASP A 29 -7.84 -4.39 4.23
N ARG A 30 -7.98 -5.00 5.41
CA ARG A 30 -9.26 -5.58 5.85
C ARG A 30 -10.37 -4.54 6.03
N GLN A 31 -10.01 -3.33 6.43
CA GLN A 31 -10.95 -2.21 6.63
C GLN A 31 -11.26 -1.43 5.35
N GLY A 32 -10.55 -1.69 4.25
CA GLY A 32 -10.69 -0.95 3.00
C GLY A 32 -10.09 0.46 3.04
N ILE A 33 -9.27 0.81 4.04
CA ILE A 33 -8.61 2.12 4.16
C ILE A 33 -7.48 2.26 3.15
N LEU A 34 -6.68 1.21 2.99
CA LEU A 34 -5.61 1.12 2.00
C LEU A 34 -5.65 -0.31 1.43
N LYS A 35 -6.24 -0.49 0.25
CA LYS A 35 -6.45 -1.81 -0.34
C LYS A 35 -5.16 -2.33 -0.97
N ALA A 36 -4.78 -3.56 -0.64
CA ALA A 36 -3.68 -4.22 -1.31
C ALA A 36 -4.16 -4.92 -2.59
N VAL A 37 -3.34 -4.84 -3.64
CA VAL A 37 -3.40 -5.74 -4.78
C VAL A 37 -2.87 -7.11 -4.34
N ARG A 38 -3.64 -8.17 -4.55
CA ARG A 38 -3.20 -9.54 -4.27
C ARG A 38 -2.51 -10.09 -5.50
N VAL A 39 -1.20 -10.31 -5.41
CA VAL A 39 -0.38 -10.88 -6.49
C VAL A 39 -0.10 -12.35 -6.18
N GLY A 40 -0.67 -13.26 -6.97
CA GLY A 40 -0.48 -14.70 -6.80
C GLY A 40 -1.44 -15.52 -7.67
N THR A 41 -1.05 -16.75 -7.99
CA THR A 41 -1.79 -17.65 -8.88
C THR A 41 -2.99 -18.33 -8.20
N ARG A 42 -3.04 -18.36 -6.86
CA ARG A 42 -4.11 -19.00 -6.08
C ARG A 42 -5.07 -17.97 -5.51
N ARG A 43 -6.36 -18.17 -5.77
CA ARG A 43 -7.46 -17.31 -5.30
C ARG A 43 -7.42 -17.22 -3.76
N GLY A 44 -7.24 -16.02 -3.23
CA GLY A 44 -7.17 -15.78 -1.77
C GLY A 44 -5.79 -15.97 -1.12
N VAL A 45 -4.79 -16.47 -1.85
CA VAL A 45 -3.42 -16.72 -1.36
C VAL A 45 -2.42 -15.94 -2.22
N GLY A 46 -2.66 -14.64 -2.38
CA GLY A 46 -1.75 -13.73 -3.07
C GLY A 46 -0.99 -12.86 -2.08
N ASP A 47 0.25 -12.53 -2.42
CA ASP A 47 1.03 -11.55 -1.69
C ASP A 47 0.37 -10.17 -1.78
N ARG A 48 0.33 -9.47 -0.64
CA ARG A 48 -0.19 -8.11 -0.59
C ARG A 48 0.84 -7.16 -1.15
N ARG A 49 0.49 -6.52 -2.26
CA ARG A 49 1.24 -5.45 -2.88
C ARG A 49 0.44 -4.15 -2.84
N TYR A 50 1.10 -3.05 -2.57
CA TYR A 50 0.48 -1.73 -2.52
C TYR A 50 0.97 -0.91 -3.69
N ARG A 51 0.06 -0.26 -4.41
CA ARG A 51 0.46 0.69 -5.44
C ARG A 51 1.10 1.89 -4.75
N LYS A 52 2.27 2.32 -5.22
CA LYS A 52 2.92 3.53 -4.71
C LYS A 52 2.01 4.75 -4.79
N GLN A 53 1.25 4.89 -5.87
CA GLN A 53 0.27 5.96 -6.06
C GLN A 53 -0.79 5.99 -4.95
N ASP A 54 -1.30 4.84 -4.50
CA ASP A 54 -2.29 4.77 -3.42
C ASP A 54 -1.70 5.25 -2.09
N ILE A 55 -0.43 4.91 -1.84
CA ILE A 55 0.30 5.36 -0.64
C ILE A 55 0.54 6.87 -0.68
N GLU A 56 0.98 7.40 -1.82
CA GLU A 56 1.18 8.85 -2.03
C GLU A 56 -0.13 9.63 -1.88
N ALA A 57 -1.22 9.12 -2.47
CA ALA A 57 -2.56 9.70 -2.33
C ALA A 57 -3.03 9.68 -0.87
N TYR A 58 -2.78 8.58 -0.14
CA TYR A 58 -3.07 8.50 1.29
C TYR A 58 -2.29 9.57 2.08
N ILE A 59 -0.99 9.71 1.85
CA ILE A 59 -0.16 10.71 2.53
C ILE A 59 -0.66 12.12 2.23
N SER A 60 -0.95 12.43 0.97
CA SER A 60 -1.46 13.73 0.52
C SER A 60 -2.80 14.09 1.19
N ARG A 61 -3.75 13.15 1.26
CA ARG A 61 -5.03 13.34 1.93
C ARG A 61 -4.89 13.67 3.41
N HIS A 62 -3.91 13.09 4.09
CA HIS A 62 -3.66 13.27 5.52
C HIS A 62 -2.65 14.39 5.85
N HIS A 63 -1.95 14.97 4.86
CA HIS A 63 -1.05 16.12 5.03
C HIS A 63 -1.72 17.49 4.79
N LYS A 64 -2.89 17.57 4.14
CA LYS A 64 -3.66 18.82 3.96
C LYS A 64 -4.40 19.30 5.23
N SER A 65 -3.73 19.22 6.37
CA SER A 65 -4.17 19.88 7.61
C SER A 65 -3.01 20.69 8.17
N LYS A 66 -2.58 21.70 7.39
CA LYS A 66 -1.91 22.90 7.88
C LYS A 66 -2.15 24.03 6.91
#